data_AF-A0AAN6YPH6-F1
#
_entry.id   AF-A0AAN6YPH6-F1
#
_cell.length_a   1.000
_cell.length_b   1.000
_cell.length_c   1.000
_cell.angle_alpha   90.00
_cell.angle_beta   90.00
_cell.angle_gamma   90.00
#
_symmetry.space_group_name_H-M   'P 1'
#
loop_
_entity.id
_entity.type
_entity.pdbx_description
1 polymer ?
#
loop_
_entity_poly.entity_id
_entity_poly.type
_entity_poly.pdbx_seq_one_letter_code
_entity_poly.pdbx_strand_id
1 'polypeptide(L)'
;MLYPSYHCQKFRPSQNSFVPTRLSLPSQTMSSTTSQGGNPFDHIPAGKPPPGVTSNLIDPPSRGHTIIVLDSIFVPLALIAVFVRFFVRLKWTKVRGWDDICILLAAIGTIAHFVIHDQLIRHGLGRHMWDIPVSWLISPSSIRLLSSNGIVSAWTFLFTKLSILLLYLNLFQVSRVTKIIIYVGIAVVTGYYVSILFAAVAAVNNCATITATKDSSFCYDWAGIVTIITNSFNSSTDWFLLILPLPLVMKIKMRMRQRLVVGSVFAAGLAACAASTARLGVQIHLYSTGEDTLWWQALNAQLAAVEINIGIIVACVPTFPQLWRNTKPLVYAMGSNLSRSLLRRSPPGSKAATSSVRSEIGYAGTTKLRKVPSSVTEQPVLQDHGLIDDIELQQAKGGKSAV
;
A
#
# COMPACT_ATOMS: atom_id res chain seq x y z
N MET A 1 -10.29 5.87 13.48
CA MET A 1 -11.37 5.40 14.37
C MET A 1 -12.63 5.33 13.54
N LEU A 2 -13.04 4.13 13.15
CA LEU A 2 -14.29 3.93 12.43
C LEU A 2 -15.36 3.58 13.47
N TYR A 3 -15.86 4.57 14.21
CA TYR A 3 -17.18 4.42 14.82
C TYR A 3 -18.14 5.09 13.86
N PRO A 4 -18.98 4.33 13.13
CA PRO A 4 -20.02 4.90 12.31
C PRO A 4 -20.86 5.77 13.24
N SER A 5 -20.90 7.07 12.96
CA SER A 5 -21.77 8.02 13.61
C SER A 5 -23.20 7.65 13.26
N TYR A 6 -23.76 6.70 14.01
CA TYR A 6 -25.17 6.37 13.91
C TYR A 6 -25.93 7.56 14.45
N HIS A 7 -26.46 8.39 13.55
CA HIS A 7 -27.55 9.31 13.88
C HIS A 7 -28.78 8.46 14.20
N CYS A 8 -28.81 7.90 15.41
CA CYS A 8 -30.06 7.55 16.08
C CYS A 8 -30.79 8.87 16.28
N GLN A 9 -31.62 9.23 15.30
CA GLN A 9 -32.54 10.35 15.38
C GLN A 9 -33.27 10.25 16.72
N LYS A 10 -32.98 11.19 17.62
CA LYS A 10 -33.55 11.28 18.97
C LYS A 10 -35.04 10.93 18.93
N PHE A 11 -35.40 9.74 19.38
CA PHE A 11 -36.74 9.49 19.90
C PHE A 11 -36.80 10.27 21.23
N ARG A 12 -37.09 11.58 21.17
CA ARG A 12 -37.59 12.30 22.33
C ARG A 12 -39.00 11.76 22.58
N PRO A 13 -39.31 11.16 23.73
CA PRO A 13 -40.70 11.03 24.12
C PRO A 13 -41.18 12.44 24.42
N SER A 14 -42.01 13.03 23.56
CA SER A 14 -42.77 14.20 23.96
C SER A 14 -43.75 13.74 25.04
N GLN A 15 -43.42 14.01 26.29
CA GLN A 15 -44.43 14.15 27.32
C GLN A 15 -45.43 15.21 26.82
N ASN A 16 -46.65 14.78 26.54
CA ASN A 16 -47.85 15.60 26.69
C ASN A 16 -49.09 14.70 26.71
N SER A 17 -49.70 14.68 27.89
CA SER A 17 -51.15 14.64 28.13
C SER A 17 -51.93 13.38 27.74
N PHE A 18 -52.17 12.57 28.77
CA PHE A 18 -53.40 11.78 29.00
C PHE A 18 -54.67 12.49 28.51
N VAL A 19 -55.47 11.84 27.65
CA VAL A 19 -56.95 11.67 27.72
C VAL A 19 -57.34 10.49 26.80
N PRO A 20 -58.23 9.56 27.20
CA PRO A 20 -58.56 8.36 26.44
C PRO A 20 -59.78 8.57 25.53
N THR A 21 -59.64 8.31 24.23
CA THR A 21 -60.80 8.23 23.32
C THR A 21 -60.79 6.90 22.60
N ARG A 22 -61.79 6.08 22.92
CA ARG A 22 -62.12 4.82 22.24
C ARG A 22 -62.33 5.11 20.75
N LEU A 23 -61.54 4.49 19.89
CA LEU A 23 -61.90 4.28 18.49
C LEU A 23 -61.65 2.82 18.12
N SER A 24 -62.77 2.12 17.93
CA SER A 24 -62.89 0.79 17.36
C SER A 24 -62.36 0.75 15.93
N LEU A 25 -61.44 -0.18 15.65
CA LEU A 25 -61.10 -0.64 14.31
C LEU A 25 -61.05 -2.19 14.30
N PRO A 26 -61.45 -2.81 13.19
CA PRO A 26 -61.98 -4.16 13.15
C PRO A 26 -60.89 -5.24 13.10
N SER A 27 -61.27 -6.38 13.63
CA SER A 27 -60.70 -7.72 13.44
C SER A 27 -60.08 -7.95 12.06
N GLN A 28 -58.76 -8.12 12.04
CA GLN A 28 -58.08 -8.94 11.04
C GLN A 28 -57.23 -9.99 11.75
N THR A 29 -57.78 -11.20 11.75
CA THR A 29 -57.09 -12.49 11.64
C THR A 29 -55.74 -12.64 12.34
N MET A 30 -55.80 -13.25 13.52
CA MET A 30 -54.71 -14.07 14.05
C MET A 30 -54.35 -15.17 13.05
N SER A 31 -53.28 -14.97 12.29
CA SER A 31 -52.50 -16.06 11.74
C SER A 31 -51.37 -16.39 12.72
N SER A 32 -51.63 -17.40 13.54
CA SER A 32 -50.64 -18.08 14.36
C SER A 32 -49.45 -18.53 13.50
N THR A 33 -48.28 -17.93 13.72
CA THR A 33 -47.01 -18.59 13.40
C THR A 33 -46.22 -18.72 14.69
N THR A 34 -46.20 -19.95 15.18
CA THR A 34 -45.45 -20.43 16.32
C THR A 34 -43.95 -20.39 16.02
N SER A 35 -43.17 -20.05 17.06
CA SER A 35 -41.73 -20.25 17.22
C SER A 35 -40.75 -19.58 16.24
N GLN A 36 -40.08 -18.52 16.70
CA GLN A 36 -38.62 -18.48 16.69
C GLN A 36 -38.12 -17.76 17.95
N GLY A 37 -37.28 -18.43 18.73
CA GLY A 37 -36.44 -17.79 19.75
C GLY A 37 -35.31 -17.01 19.08
N GLY A 38 -35.65 -16.00 18.28
CA GLY A 38 -34.73 -15.08 17.64
C GLY A 38 -34.61 -13.78 18.44
N ASN A 39 -33.49 -13.09 18.36
CA ASN A 39 -33.35 -11.80 19.04
C ASN A 39 -34.35 -10.81 18.43
N PRO A 40 -35.11 -10.04 19.24
CA PRO A 40 -36.11 -9.09 18.73
C PRO A 40 -35.53 -7.96 17.86
N PHE A 41 -34.21 -7.87 17.76
CA PHE A 41 -33.48 -6.90 16.93
C PHE A 41 -33.16 -7.41 15.51
N ASP A 42 -33.49 -8.66 15.17
CA ASP A 42 -33.18 -9.25 13.86
C ASP A 42 -34.13 -8.80 12.73
N HIS A 43 -35.29 -8.24 13.08
CA HIS A 43 -36.29 -7.74 12.10
C HIS A 43 -36.32 -6.22 11.96
N ILE A 44 -35.48 -5.50 12.71
CA ILE A 44 -35.44 -4.04 12.70
C ILE A 44 -34.31 -3.59 11.76
N PRO A 45 -34.58 -2.84 10.68
CA PRO A 45 -33.54 -2.33 9.80
C PRO A 45 -32.72 -1.23 10.49
N ALA A 46 -31.42 -1.20 10.22
CA ALA A 46 -30.50 -0.21 10.80
C ALA A 46 -30.59 1.20 10.22
N GLY A 47 -31.27 1.37 9.09
CA GLY A 47 -31.53 2.66 8.46
C GLY A 47 -32.95 2.76 7.93
N LYS A 48 -33.44 3.99 7.78
CA LYS A 48 -34.69 4.27 7.06
C LYS A 48 -34.40 4.21 5.55
N PRO A 49 -35.18 3.49 4.74
CA PRO A 49 -35.00 3.49 3.30
C PRO A 49 -35.44 4.84 2.70
N PRO A 50 -34.85 5.28 1.58
CA PRO A 50 -35.29 6.46 0.85
C PRO A 50 -36.71 6.28 0.27
N PRO A 51 -37.43 7.37 -0.04
CA PRO A 51 -38.79 7.29 -0.57
C PRO A 51 -38.87 6.41 -1.82
N GLY A 52 -39.70 5.36 -1.77
CA GLY A 52 -39.91 4.44 -2.90
C GLY A 52 -39.06 3.16 -2.90
N VAL A 53 -38.18 2.97 -1.92
CA VAL A 53 -37.38 1.73 -1.75
C VAL A 53 -37.89 0.93 -0.54
N THR A 54 -38.06 -0.38 -0.70
CA THR A 54 -38.38 -1.30 0.40
C THR A 54 -37.11 -2.02 0.87
N SER A 55 -36.92 -2.15 2.18
CA SER A 55 -35.83 -2.94 2.77
C SER A 55 -35.88 -4.40 2.32
N ASN A 56 -34.75 -4.94 1.87
CA ASN A 56 -34.57 -6.33 1.51
C ASN A 56 -33.48 -6.97 2.38
N LEU A 57 -33.90 -7.65 3.45
CA LEU A 57 -33.00 -8.33 4.39
C LEU A 57 -32.52 -9.70 3.89
N ILE A 58 -33.07 -10.21 2.78
CA ILE A 58 -32.85 -11.59 2.30
C ILE A 58 -31.77 -11.64 1.23
N ASP A 59 -31.82 -10.74 0.24
CA ASP A 59 -30.80 -10.63 -0.82
C ASP A 59 -30.54 -9.17 -1.21
N PRO A 60 -29.79 -8.41 -0.38
CA PRO A 60 -29.53 -7.02 -0.66
C PRO A 60 -28.39 -6.80 -1.66
N PRO A 61 -28.49 -5.74 -2.49
CA PRO A 61 -27.38 -5.32 -3.34
C PRO A 61 -26.15 -5.00 -2.48
N SER A 62 -24.99 -5.55 -2.85
CA SER A 62 -23.77 -5.45 -2.04
C SER A 62 -22.56 -5.02 -2.86
N ARG A 63 -21.83 -4.02 -2.36
CA ARG A 63 -20.49 -3.64 -2.84
C ARG A 63 -19.36 -4.49 -2.26
N GLY A 64 -19.69 -5.41 -1.35
CA GLY A 64 -18.71 -6.27 -0.68
C GLY A 64 -17.91 -7.11 -1.68
N HIS A 65 -18.56 -7.59 -2.74
CA HIS A 65 -17.90 -8.39 -3.78
C HIS A 65 -16.78 -7.61 -4.47
N THR A 66 -16.99 -6.31 -4.74
CA THR A 66 -15.97 -5.46 -5.35
C THR A 66 -14.75 -5.28 -4.43
N ILE A 67 -14.93 -5.20 -3.11
CA ILE A 67 -13.80 -5.15 -2.15
C ILE A 67 -12.96 -6.41 -2.27
N ILE A 68 -13.60 -7.59 -2.21
CA ILE A 68 -12.90 -8.89 -2.28
C ILE A 68 -12.16 -9.03 -3.60
N VAL A 69 -12.77 -8.66 -4.72
CA VAL A 69 -12.13 -8.70 -6.05
C VAL A 69 -10.89 -7.82 -6.09
N LEU A 70 -10.98 -6.58 -5.58
CA LEU A 70 -9.83 -5.66 -5.55
C LEU A 70 -8.72 -6.20 -4.65
N ASP A 71 -9.03 -6.61 -3.43
CA ASP A 71 -8.03 -7.14 -2.51
C ASP A 71 -7.38 -8.42 -3.06
N SER A 72 -8.16 -9.31 -3.67
CA SER A 72 -7.66 -10.56 -4.28
C SER A 72 -6.71 -10.33 -5.45
N ILE A 73 -6.75 -9.16 -6.10
CA ILE A 73 -5.84 -8.79 -7.20
C ILE A 73 -4.62 -8.04 -6.66
N PHE A 74 -4.86 -6.99 -5.86
CA PHE A 74 -3.83 -6.06 -5.44
C PHE A 74 -2.94 -6.60 -4.32
N VAL A 75 -3.49 -7.37 -3.38
CA VAL A 75 -2.70 -7.94 -2.26
C VAL A 75 -1.66 -8.93 -2.78
N PRO A 76 -1.99 -9.95 -3.60
CA PRO A 76 -0.97 -10.84 -4.15
C PRO A 76 0.07 -10.11 -4.99
N LEU A 77 -0.34 -9.12 -5.79
CA LEU A 77 0.58 -8.32 -6.59
C LEU A 77 1.58 -7.55 -5.72
N ALA A 78 1.11 -6.94 -4.62
CA ALA A 78 1.95 -6.28 -3.64
C ALA A 78 2.91 -7.26 -2.96
N LEU A 79 2.44 -8.45 -2.56
CA LEU A 79 3.29 -9.48 -1.94
C LEU A 79 4.36 -10.01 -2.89
N ILE A 80 4.04 -10.21 -4.17
CA ILE A 80 5.01 -10.58 -5.20
C ILE A 80 6.07 -9.48 -5.34
N ALA A 81 5.67 -8.21 -5.37
CA ALA A 81 6.60 -7.09 -5.46
C ALA A 81 7.55 -7.03 -4.24
N VAL A 82 7.04 -7.26 -3.03
CA VAL A 82 7.83 -7.35 -1.80
C VAL A 82 8.79 -8.53 -1.83
N PHE A 83 8.32 -9.71 -2.25
CA PHE A 83 9.16 -10.89 -2.39
C PHE A 83 10.32 -10.66 -3.37
N VAL A 84 10.03 -10.10 -4.54
CA VAL A 84 11.04 -9.74 -5.54
C VAL A 84 12.05 -8.77 -4.94
N ARG A 85 11.59 -7.73 -4.24
CA ARG A 85 12.47 -6.75 -3.58
C ARG A 85 13.44 -7.44 -2.61
N PHE A 86 12.93 -8.29 -1.73
CA PHE A 86 13.75 -9.03 -0.76
C PHE A 86 14.74 -9.97 -1.44
N PHE A 87 14.30 -10.70 -2.46
CA PHE A 87 15.16 -11.61 -3.22
C PHE A 87 16.34 -10.87 -3.86
N VAL A 88 16.05 -9.76 -4.56
CA VAL A 88 17.07 -8.90 -5.22
C VAL A 88 18.08 -8.40 -4.18
N ARG A 89 17.60 -7.87 -3.05
CA ARG A 89 18.47 -7.28 -2.03
C ARG A 89 19.31 -8.32 -1.30
N LEU A 90 18.75 -9.47 -0.99
CA LEU A 90 19.48 -10.55 -0.31
C LEU A 90 20.54 -11.19 -1.22
N LYS A 91 20.23 -11.39 -2.51
CA LYS A 91 21.16 -12.04 -3.45
C LYS A 91 22.21 -11.10 -4.04
N TRP A 92 21.84 -9.88 -4.41
CA TRP A 92 22.72 -9.01 -5.21
C TRP A 92 23.25 -7.79 -4.48
N THR A 93 22.42 -7.13 -3.66
CA THR A 93 22.80 -5.84 -3.06
C THR A 93 23.50 -6.02 -1.71
N LYS A 94 23.14 -7.05 -0.93
CA LYS A 94 23.68 -7.36 0.42
C LYS A 94 23.59 -6.21 1.44
N VAL A 95 22.83 -5.16 1.15
CA VAL A 95 22.58 -4.04 2.07
C VAL A 95 21.19 -4.22 2.68
N ARG A 96 21.12 -4.26 4.01
CA ARG A 96 19.87 -4.25 4.78
C ARG A 96 19.60 -2.82 5.22
N GLY A 97 18.55 -2.21 4.69
CA GLY A 97 18.08 -0.90 5.13
C GLY A 97 16.88 -1.03 6.06
N TRP A 98 16.66 -0.02 6.91
CA TRP A 98 15.42 0.11 7.69
C TRP A 98 14.15 0.11 6.82
N ASP A 99 14.27 0.54 5.55
CA ASP A 99 13.20 0.51 4.57
C ASP A 99 12.67 -0.91 4.28
N ASP A 100 13.53 -1.93 4.34
CA ASP A 100 13.14 -3.32 4.11
C ASP A 100 12.33 -3.87 5.30
N ILE A 101 12.60 -3.42 6.52
CA ILE A 101 11.76 -3.77 7.68
C ILE A 101 10.40 -3.10 7.57
N CYS A 102 10.36 -1.81 7.22
CA CYS A 102 9.11 -1.08 7.05
C CYS A 102 8.21 -1.72 5.98
N ILE A 103 8.76 -2.11 4.81
CA ILE A 103 7.94 -2.72 3.76
C ILE A 103 7.42 -4.11 4.17
N LEU A 104 8.17 -4.86 4.97
CA LEU A 104 7.70 -6.13 5.52
C LEU A 104 6.53 -5.94 6.50
N LEU A 105 6.63 -4.93 7.38
CA LEU A 105 5.56 -4.59 8.31
C LEU A 105 4.31 -4.07 7.58
N ALA A 106 4.48 -3.35 6.46
CA ALA A 106 3.38 -2.99 5.56
C ALA A 106 2.76 -4.22 4.88
N ALA A 107 3.57 -5.19 4.45
CA ALA A 107 3.09 -6.44 3.85
C ALA A 107 2.25 -7.28 4.82
N ILE A 108 2.66 -7.36 6.09
CA ILE A 108 1.85 -8.00 7.14
C ILE A 108 0.53 -7.24 7.35
N GLY A 109 0.60 -5.90 7.34
CA GLY A 109 -0.56 -5.03 7.46
C GLY A 109 -1.59 -5.23 6.35
N THR A 110 -1.17 -5.32 5.08
CA THR A 110 -2.11 -5.52 3.95
C THR A 110 -2.76 -6.91 3.99
N ILE A 111 -2.05 -7.96 4.44
CA ILE A 111 -2.66 -9.28 4.66
C ILE A 111 -3.71 -9.22 5.78
N ALA A 112 -3.40 -8.56 6.89
CA ALA A 112 -4.35 -8.39 7.98
C ALA A 112 -5.59 -7.59 7.54
N HIS A 113 -5.40 -6.57 6.70
CA HIS A 113 -6.48 -5.76 6.15
C HIS A 113 -7.43 -6.61 5.29
N PHE A 114 -6.89 -7.49 4.44
CA PHE A 114 -7.69 -8.42 3.64
C PHE A 114 -8.56 -9.36 4.51
N VAL A 115 -7.96 -9.96 5.55
CA VAL A 115 -8.70 -10.85 6.47
C VAL A 115 -9.80 -10.09 7.19
N ILE A 116 -9.51 -8.87 7.66
CA ILE A 116 -10.49 -8.02 8.34
C ILE A 116 -11.62 -7.62 7.39
N HIS A 117 -11.32 -7.24 6.16
CA HIS A 117 -12.32 -6.93 5.14
C HIS A 117 -13.27 -8.09 4.85
N ASP A 118 -12.77 -9.32 4.67
CA ASP A 118 -13.62 -10.50 4.50
C ASP A 118 -14.61 -10.66 5.66
N GLN A 119 -14.14 -10.47 6.91
CA GLN A 119 -14.99 -10.54 8.09
C GLN A 119 -16.00 -9.40 8.18
N LEU A 120 -15.61 -8.17 7.84
CA LEU A 120 -16.53 -7.01 7.85
C LEU A 120 -17.64 -7.17 6.81
N ILE A 121 -17.34 -7.71 5.63
CA ILE A 121 -18.33 -7.94 4.57
C ILE A 121 -19.38 -8.95 5.03
N ARG A 122 -18.98 -10.01 5.74
CA ARG A 122 -19.90 -10.99 6.35
C ARG A 122 -20.82 -10.34 7.39
N HIS A 123 -20.35 -9.30 8.07
CA HIS A 123 -21.13 -8.53 9.05
C HIS A 123 -21.89 -7.34 8.42
N GLY A 124 -21.99 -7.26 7.09
CA GLY A 124 -22.83 -6.29 6.40
C GLY A 124 -22.10 -5.07 5.80
N LEU A 125 -20.77 -5.02 5.83
CA LEU A 125 -20.03 -3.96 5.13
C LEU A 125 -20.34 -4.00 3.61
N GLY A 126 -20.77 -2.86 3.07
CA GLY A 126 -21.11 -2.72 1.65
C GLY A 126 -22.54 -3.07 1.28
N ARG A 127 -23.41 -3.38 2.25
CA ARG A 127 -24.87 -3.37 2.08
C ARG A 127 -25.43 -2.01 2.54
N HIS A 128 -26.60 -1.62 2.04
CA HIS A 128 -27.27 -0.41 2.51
C HIS A 128 -27.70 -0.55 3.97
N MET A 129 -27.78 0.58 4.70
CA MET A 129 -28.12 0.53 6.13
C MET A 129 -29.53 0.01 6.39
N TRP A 130 -30.46 0.25 5.47
CA TRP A 130 -31.83 -0.27 5.57
C TRP A 130 -31.94 -1.76 5.27
N ASP A 131 -30.90 -2.42 4.77
CA ASP A 131 -30.88 -3.84 4.41
C ASP A 131 -30.11 -4.72 5.43
N ILE A 132 -29.76 -4.16 6.59
CA ILE A 132 -28.98 -4.85 7.61
C ILE A 132 -29.73 -4.76 8.95
N PRO A 133 -29.86 -5.88 9.70
CA PRO A 133 -30.47 -5.84 11.02
C PRO A 133 -29.58 -5.14 12.04
N VAL A 134 -30.19 -4.39 12.97
CA VAL A 134 -29.46 -3.64 14.00
C VAL A 134 -28.60 -4.56 14.88
N SER A 135 -29.04 -5.81 15.09
CA SER A 135 -28.31 -6.81 15.88
C SER A 135 -26.88 -7.05 15.37
N TRP A 136 -26.66 -6.96 14.07
CA TRP A 136 -25.34 -7.15 13.47
C TRP A 136 -24.40 -5.97 13.75
N LEU A 137 -24.91 -4.76 13.91
CA LEU A 137 -24.10 -3.56 14.14
C LEU A 137 -23.76 -3.35 15.61
N ILE A 138 -24.66 -3.74 16.51
CA ILE A 138 -24.47 -3.64 17.97
C ILE A 138 -23.72 -4.85 18.51
N SER A 139 -23.59 -5.94 17.73
CA SER A 139 -22.85 -7.11 18.16
C SER A 139 -21.41 -6.74 18.57
N PRO A 140 -20.94 -7.19 19.75
CA PRO A 140 -19.57 -6.97 20.20
C PRO A 140 -18.52 -7.44 19.18
N SER A 141 -18.83 -8.44 18.34
CA SER A 141 -17.93 -8.91 17.27
C SER A 141 -17.68 -7.82 16.22
N SER A 142 -18.73 -7.16 15.75
CA SER A 142 -18.66 -6.13 14.71
C SER A 142 -17.93 -4.88 15.18
N ILE A 143 -18.17 -4.46 16.43
CA ILE A 143 -17.47 -3.31 17.04
C ILE A 143 -15.97 -3.59 17.15
N ARG A 144 -15.59 -4.79 17.60
CA ARG A 144 -14.18 -5.21 17.66
C ARG A 144 -13.54 -5.23 16.27
N LEU A 145 -14.19 -5.85 15.29
CA LEU A 145 -13.70 -5.94 13.91
C LEU A 145 -13.46 -4.56 13.29
N LEU A 146 -14.40 -3.63 13.48
CA LEU A 146 -14.29 -2.29 12.93
C LEU A 146 -13.20 -1.45 13.61
N SER A 147 -13.01 -1.64 14.91
CA SER A 147 -11.90 -1.04 15.66
C SER A 147 -10.55 -1.61 15.18
N SER A 148 -10.46 -2.92 15.02
CA SER A 148 -9.27 -3.59 14.46
C SER A 148 -8.94 -3.09 13.07
N ASN A 149 -9.95 -2.86 12.21
CA ASN A 149 -9.74 -2.28 10.88
C ASN A 149 -9.02 -0.94 10.96
N GLY A 150 -9.49 -0.03 11.81
CA GLY A 150 -8.86 1.28 11.98
C GLY A 150 -7.40 1.22 12.43
N ILE A 151 -7.07 0.29 13.33
CA ILE A 151 -5.69 0.07 13.83
C ILE A 151 -4.81 -0.47 12.70
N VAL A 152 -5.28 -1.50 11.99
CA VAL A 152 -4.53 -2.15 10.91
C VAL A 152 -4.33 -1.19 9.73
N SER A 153 -5.34 -0.40 9.35
CA SER A 153 -5.18 0.61 8.30
C SER A 153 -4.13 1.65 8.69
N ALA A 154 -4.19 2.21 9.91
CA ALA A 154 -3.21 3.19 10.38
C ALA A 154 -1.79 2.64 10.42
N TRP A 155 -1.62 1.40 10.90
CA TRP A 155 -0.34 0.68 10.88
C TRP A 155 0.20 0.56 9.46
N THR A 156 -0.64 0.10 8.52
CA THR A 156 -0.23 -0.18 7.15
C THR A 156 0.15 1.10 6.40
N PHE A 157 -0.61 2.20 6.58
CA PHE A 157 -0.27 3.50 5.99
C PHE A 157 1.06 4.03 6.53
N LEU A 158 1.28 3.96 7.84
CA LEU A 158 2.53 4.41 8.47
C LEU A 158 3.73 3.71 7.85
N PHE A 159 3.73 2.37 7.84
CA PHE A 159 4.88 1.61 7.36
C PHE A 159 5.10 1.72 5.85
N THR A 160 4.02 1.85 5.06
CA THR A 160 4.12 2.09 3.62
C THR A 160 4.79 3.43 3.33
N LYS A 161 4.33 4.52 3.96
CA LYS A 161 4.91 5.86 3.78
C LYS A 161 6.34 5.95 4.31
N LEU A 162 6.63 5.31 5.44
CA LEU A 162 7.99 5.22 5.99
C LEU A 162 8.94 4.48 5.06
N SER A 163 8.51 3.36 4.45
CA SER A 163 9.33 2.65 3.48
C SER A 163 9.68 3.55 2.28
N ILE A 164 8.71 4.30 1.74
CA ILE A 164 8.95 5.24 0.63
C ILE A 164 9.92 6.36 1.03
N LEU A 165 9.74 6.97 2.22
CA LEU A 165 10.64 8.03 2.71
C LEU A 165 12.06 7.53 2.93
N LEU A 166 12.21 6.35 3.54
CA LEU A 166 13.52 5.72 3.77
C LEU A 166 14.17 5.29 2.45
N LEU A 167 13.38 4.84 1.47
CA LEU A 167 13.86 4.58 0.12
C LEU A 167 14.39 5.86 -0.54
N TYR A 168 13.69 6.98 -0.40
CA TYR A 168 14.15 8.29 -0.90
C TYR A 168 15.42 8.76 -0.20
N LEU A 169 15.54 8.55 1.12
CA LEU A 169 16.75 8.88 1.87
C LEU A 169 17.97 8.12 1.34
N ASN A 170 17.78 6.84 1.01
CA ASN A 170 18.83 5.99 0.44
C ASN A 170 19.16 6.35 -1.02
N LEU A 171 18.18 6.77 -1.81
CA LEU A 171 18.39 7.12 -3.21
C LEU A 171 19.06 8.49 -3.39
N PHE A 172 18.71 9.46 -2.53
CA PHE A 172 19.07 10.87 -2.70
C PHE A 172 20.15 11.34 -1.72
N GLN A 173 21.24 10.58 -1.62
CA GLN A 173 22.33 10.86 -0.67
C GLN A 173 23.10 12.18 -0.90
N VAL A 174 22.79 12.93 -1.96
CA VAL A 174 23.63 14.00 -2.50
C VAL A 174 23.38 15.38 -1.87
N SER A 175 22.15 15.70 -1.42
CA SER A 175 21.80 17.07 -0.96
C SER A 175 21.41 17.12 0.53
N ARG A 176 22.02 18.03 1.30
CA ARG A 176 21.71 18.23 2.73
C ARG A 176 20.26 18.70 2.93
N VAL A 177 19.79 19.61 2.07
CA VAL A 177 18.43 20.16 2.14
C VAL A 177 17.38 19.07 1.93
N THR A 178 17.56 18.20 0.93
CA THR A 178 16.63 17.08 0.67
C THR A 178 16.60 16.10 1.84
N LYS A 179 17.74 15.81 2.48
CA LYS A 179 17.78 14.95 3.67
C LYS A 179 16.99 15.54 4.83
N ILE A 180 17.14 16.85 5.10
CA ILE A 180 16.38 17.53 6.16
C ILE A 180 14.88 17.43 5.88
N ILE A 181 14.43 17.71 4.66
CA ILE A 181 13.02 17.60 4.27
C ILE A 181 12.49 16.18 4.49
N ILE A 182 13.27 15.15 4.12
CA ILE A 182 12.88 13.75 4.33
C ILE A 182 12.80 13.41 5.82
N TYR A 183 13.78 13.82 6.65
CA TYR A 183 13.75 13.56 8.09
C TYR A 183 12.56 14.24 8.77
N VAL A 184 12.25 15.49 8.39
CA VAL A 184 11.05 16.20 8.86
C VAL A 184 9.79 15.44 8.42
N GLY A 185 9.74 14.98 7.17
CA GLY A 185 8.63 14.16 6.66
C GLY A 185 8.44 12.87 7.45
N ILE A 186 9.54 12.16 7.79
CA ILE A 186 9.51 10.96 8.63
C ILE A 186 8.97 11.29 10.03
N ALA A 187 9.45 12.38 10.66
CA ALA A 187 8.99 12.79 11.98
C ALA A 187 7.50 13.14 12.00
N VAL A 188 7.03 13.90 11.00
CA VAL A 188 5.62 14.32 10.86
C VAL A 188 4.71 13.13 10.60
N VAL A 189 5.05 12.25 9.66
CA VAL A 189 4.27 11.05 9.35
C VAL A 189 4.23 10.11 10.56
N THR A 190 5.38 9.85 11.18
CA THR A 190 5.45 8.94 12.34
C THR A 190 4.66 9.50 13.52
N GLY A 191 4.88 10.76 13.88
CA GLY A 191 4.18 11.40 14.99
C GLY A 191 2.67 11.37 14.80
N TYR A 192 2.20 11.67 13.58
CA TYR A 192 0.78 11.64 13.25
C TYR A 192 0.19 10.23 13.39
N TYR A 193 0.71 9.23 12.68
CA TYR A 193 0.11 7.89 12.71
C TYR A 193 0.28 7.20 14.06
N VAL A 194 1.38 7.45 14.79
CA VAL A 194 1.53 6.95 16.17
C VAL A 194 0.47 7.56 17.08
N SER A 195 0.17 8.86 16.96
CA SER A 195 -0.92 9.49 17.72
C SER A 195 -2.29 8.88 17.38
N ILE A 196 -2.56 8.59 16.10
CA ILE A 196 -3.81 7.94 15.68
C ILE A 196 -3.89 6.50 16.18
N LEU A 197 -2.78 5.76 16.18
CA LEU A 197 -2.72 4.40 16.73
C LEU A 197 -2.98 4.40 18.22
N PHE A 198 -2.34 5.30 18.97
CA PHE A 198 -2.56 5.46 20.40
C PHE A 198 -4.01 5.81 20.70
N ALA A 199 -4.58 6.78 19.96
CA ALA A 199 -5.97 7.15 20.08
C ALA A 199 -6.88 5.94 19.79
N ALA A 200 -6.65 5.20 18.70
CA ALA A 200 -7.45 4.05 18.33
C ALA A 200 -7.44 2.95 19.41
N VAL A 201 -6.29 2.65 20.01
CA VAL A 201 -6.18 1.72 21.14
C VAL A 201 -6.91 2.24 22.37
N ALA A 202 -6.77 3.54 22.68
CA ALA A 202 -7.48 4.15 23.79
C ALA A 202 -9.01 4.11 23.60
N ALA A 203 -9.52 4.27 22.36
CA ALA A 203 -10.93 4.15 22.07
C ALA A 203 -11.45 2.72 22.20
N VAL A 204 -10.63 1.70 21.90
CA VAL A 204 -11.01 0.30 22.18
C VAL A 204 -11.19 0.10 23.68
N ASN A 205 -10.30 0.63 24.52
CA ASN A 205 -10.41 0.43 25.97
C ASN A 205 -11.55 1.23 26.61
N ASN A 206 -11.82 2.46 26.12
CA ASN A 206 -12.79 3.36 26.74
C ASN A 206 -14.20 3.28 26.14
N CYS A 207 -14.34 2.92 24.86
CA CYS A 207 -15.63 2.88 24.16
C CYS A 207 -16.14 1.45 23.85
N ALA A 208 -15.44 0.39 24.27
CA ALA A 208 -15.90 -0.98 24.04
C ALA A 208 -17.15 -1.39 24.86
N THR A 209 -17.53 -0.64 25.89
CA THR A 209 -18.70 -0.96 26.73
C THR A 209 -19.91 -0.16 26.27
N ILE A 210 -21.01 -0.86 25.93
CA ILE A 210 -22.27 -0.27 25.42
C ILE A 210 -22.83 0.83 26.35
N THR A 211 -22.60 0.72 27.65
CA THR A 211 -22.98 1.72 28.66
C THR A 211 -22.16 3.01 28.56
N ALA A 212 -20.86 2.92 28.27
CA ALA A 212 -19.99 4.10 28.10
C ALA A 212 -20.30 4.86 26.80
N THR A 213 -20.69 4.16 25.74
CA THR A 213 -21.13 4.77 24.47
C THR A 213 -22.42 5.59 24.62
N LYS A 214 -23.36 5.21 25.48
CA LYS A 214 -24.64 5.94 25.62
C LYS A 214 -24.49 7.32 26.28
N ASP A 215 -23.52 7.48 27.18
CA ASP A 215 -23.35 8.73 27.95
C ASP A 215 -22.21 9.62 27.43
N SER A 216 -21.38 9.14 26.49
CA SER A 216 -20.25 9.90 25.97
C SER A 216 -20.54 10.49 24.59
N SER A 217 -21.10 11.71 24.55
CA SER A 217 -21.07 12.56 23.34
C SER A 217 -19.64 12.67 22.76
N PHE A 218 -18.63 12.50 23.61
CA PHE A 218 -17.22 12.47 23.24
C PHE A 218 -16.85 11.33 22.26
N CYS A 219 -17.47 10.14 22.31
CA CYS A 219 -17.10 9.04 21.42
C CYS A 219 -17.82 9.09 20.04
N TYR A 220 -18.98 9.75 19.97
CA TYR A 220 -19.81 9.80 18.75
C TYR A 220 -19.56 11.03 17.86
N ASP A 221 -19.51 12.24 18.42
CA ASP A 221 -19.36 13.48 17.62
C ASP A 221 -17.94 13.63 17.05
N TRP A 222 -16.93 13.16 17.79
CA TRP A 222 -15.54 13.32 17.40
C TRP A 222 -15.11 12.36 16.28
N ALA A 223 -15.79 11.22 16.12
CA ALA A 223 -15.39 10.19 15.16
C ALA A 223 -15.45 10.70 13.70
N GLY A 224 -16.48 11.49 13.35
CA GLY A 224 -16.66 12.04 12.01
C GLY A 224 -15.56 13.05 11.65
N ILE A 225 -15.35 14.06 12.51
CA ILE A 225 -14.36 15.12 12.31
C ILE A 225 -12.94 14.55 12.29
N VAL A 226 -12.60 13.66 13.22
CA VAL A 226 -11.28 13.02 13.27
C VAL A 226 -11.01 12.21 12.01
N THR A 227 -12.02 11.55 11.45
CA THR A 227 -11.87 10.79 10.21
C THR A 227 -11.64 11.70 9.00
N ILE A 228 -12.29 12.86 8.92
CA ILE A 228 -12.01 13.87 7.88
C ILE A 228 -10.56 14.35 8.00
N ILE A 229 -10.13 14.75 9.20
CA ILE A 229 -8.75 15.20 9.44
C ILE A 229 -7.75 14.12 9.04
N THR A 230 -8.04 12.86 9.35
CA THR A 230 -7.20 11.71 8.98
C THR A 230 -7.08 11.52 7.48
N ASN A 231 -8.20 11.59 6.74
CA ASN A 231 -8.17 11.49 5.29
C ASN A 231 -7.45 12.70 4.64
N SER A 232 -7.62 13.91 5.18
CA SER A 232 -6.93 15.11 4.73
C SER A 232 -5.41 15.02 4.92
N PHE A 233 -4.98 14.53 6.08
CA PHE A 233 -3.55 14.33 6.35
C PHE A 233 -2.97 13.21 5.47
N ASN A 234 -3.72 12.12 5.28
CA ASN A 234 -3.30 11.03 4.40
C ASN A 234 -3.08 11.52 2.97
N SER A 235 -4.06 12.26 2.42
CA SER A 235 -3.96 12.85 1.08
C SER A 235 -2.81 13.85 0.97
N SER A 236 -2.67 14.75 1.94
CA SER A 236 -1.56 15.73 1.97
C SER A 236 -0.19 15.05 1.95
N THR A 237 -0.03 13.97 2.72
CA THR A 237 1.22 13.22 2.76
C THR A 237 1.48 12.43 1.48
N ASP A 238 0.45 11.95 0.77
CA ASP A 238 0.64 11.33 -0.55
C ASP A 238 1.16 12.34 -1.58
N TRP A 239 0.56 13.53 -1.64
CA TRP A 239 1.04 14.61 -2.49
C TRP A 239 2.48 15.03 -2.16
N PHE A 240 2.82 15.12 -0.87
CA PHE A 240 4.18 15.37 -0.44
C PHE A 240 5.17 14.31 -0.97
N LEU A 241 4.83 13.01 -0.86
CA LEU A 241 5.68 11.92 -1.35
C LEU A 241 5.80 11.90 -2.87
N LEU A 242 4.77 12.33 -3.60
CA LEU A 242 4.79 12.45 -5.05
C LEU A 242 5.66 13.62 -5.52
N ILE A 243 5.56 14.77 -4.86
CA ILE A 243 6.27 16.00 -5.25
C ILE A 243 7.75 15.92 -4.89
N LEU A 244 8.10 15.30 -3.76
CA LEU A 244 9.47 15.26 -3.23
C LEU A 244 10.54 14.84 -4.25
N PRO A 245 10.38 13.75 -5.03
CA PRO A 245 11.39 13.35 -6.02
C PRO A 245 11.33 14.14 -7.34
N LEU A 246 10.27 14.90 -7.65
CA LEU A 246 10.10 15.57 -8.96
C LEU A 246 11.25 16.52 -9.32
N PRO A 247 11.62 17.51 -8.47
CA PRO A 247 12.67 18.48 -8.82
C PRO A 247 14.03 17.82 -9.02
N LEU A 248 14.26 16.70 -8.35
CA LEU A 248 15.52 15.97 -8.41
C LEU A 248 15.60 15.11 -9.68
N VAL A 249 14.50 14.44 -10.02
CA VAL A 249 14.42 13.63 -11.25
C VAL A 249 14.57 14.52 -12.50
N MET A 250 14.03 15.74 -12.50
CA MET A 250 14.16 16.65 -13.64
C MET A 250 15.61 17.09 -13.92
N LYS A 251 16.48 17.08 -12.90
CA LYS A 251 17.89 17.48 -13.05
C LYS A 251 18.80 16.36 -13.57
N ILE A 252 18.35 15.11 -13.56
CA ILE A 252 19.19 13.96 -13.89
C ILE A 252 19.02 13.54 -15.35
N LYS A 253 20.09 13.56 -16.13
CA LYS A 253 20.12 13.05 -17.51
C LYS A 253 20.11 11.50 -17.50
N MET A 254 18.93 10.89 -17.66
CA MET A 254 18.76 9.43 -17.65
C MET A 254 18.63 8.82 -19.05
N ARG A 255 19.06 7.56 -19.21
CA ARG A 255 18.79 6.76 -20.43
C ARG A 255 17.30 6.44 -20.54
N MET A 256 16.76 6.29 -21.76
CA MET A 256 15.31 6.08 -22.00
C MET A 256 14.70 4.95 -21.17
N ARG A 257 15.43 3.83 -20.98
CA ARG A 257 14.96 2.71 -20.16
C ARG A 257 14.75 3.07 -18.69
N GLN A 258 15.62 3.89 -18.10
CA GLN A 258 15.48 4.37 -16.73
C GLN A 258 14.37 5.41 -16.62
N ARG A 259 14.23 6.26 -17.64
CA ARG A 259 13.15 7.25 -17.73
C ARG A 259 11.77 6.59 -17.72
N LEU A 260 11.59 5.46 -18.41
CA LEU A 260 10.33 4.70 -18.39
C LEU A 260 10.01 4.13 -17.00
N VAL A 261 11.01 3.56 -16.30
CA VAL A 261 10.80 3.04 -14.94
C VAL A 261 10.41 4.16 -13.98
N VAL A 262 11.13 5.27 -14.01
CA VAL A 262 10.81 6.44 -13.18
C VAL A 262 9.44 7.00 -13.53
N GLY A 263 9.09 7.10 -14.82
CA GLY A 263 7.77 7.51 -15.27
C GLY A 263 6.65 6.61 -14.76
N SER A 264 6.86 5.29 -14.74
CA SER A 264 5.88 4.34 -14.20
C SER A 264 5.63 4.51 -12.69
N VAL A 265 6.68 4.84 -11.93
CA VAL A 265 6.59 5.13 -10.49
C VAL A 265 5.76 6.39 -10.25
N PHE A 266 6.00 7.45 -11.03
CA PHE A 266 5.21 8.68 -10.94
C PHE A 266 3.76 8.49 -11.34
N ALA A 267 3.49 7.70 -12.39
CA ALA A 267 2.13 7.40 -12.82
C ALA A 267 1.36 6.61 -11.75
N ALA A 268 1.98 5.58 -11.15
CA ALA A 268 1.40 4.83 -10.05
C ALA A 268 1.22 5.69 -8.79
N GLY A 269 2.18 6.56 -8.48
CA GLY A 269 2.05 7.53 -7.39
C GLY A 269 0.88 8.50 -7.61
N LEU A 270 0.68 9.00 -8.84
CA LEU A 270 -0.45 9.86 -9.17
C LEU A 270 -1.79 9.13 -9.01
N ALA A 271 -1.86 7.85 -9.40
CA ALA A 271 -3.04 7.02 -9.19
C ALA A 271 -3.35 6.84 -7.69
N ALA A 272 -2.33 6.64 -6.85
CA ALA A 272 -2.48 6.59 -5.41
C ALA A 272 -2.97 7.92 -4.83
N CYS A 273 -2.42 9.07 -5.26
CA CYS A 273 -2.90 10.39 -4.85
C CYS A 273 -4.35 10.65 -5.26
N ALA A 274 -4.75 10.20 -6.46
CA ALA A 274 -6.12 10.31 -6.94
C ALA A 274 -7.09 9.47 -6.09
N ALA A 275 -6.72 8.23 -5.76
CA ALA A 275 -7.49 7.38 -4.85
C ALA A 275 -7.63 8.03 -3.46
N SER A 276 -6.55 8.59 -2.94
CA SER A 276 -6.52 9.26 -1.64
C SER A 276 -7.43 10.49 -1.58
N THR A 277 -7.40 11.29 -2.63
CA THR A 277 -8.27 12.48 -2.79
C THR A 277 -9.73 12.07 -2.95
N ALA A 278 -10.02 11.00 -3.70
CA ALA A 278 -11.37 10.48 -3.86
C ALA A 278 -11.96 10.03 -2.51
N ARG A 279 -11.17 9.37 -1.64
CA ARG A 279 -11.64 8.99 -0.29
C ARG A 279 -11.99 10.20 0.57
N LEU A 280 -11.19 11.27 0.50
CA LEU A 280 -11.50 12.49 1.22
C LEU A 280 -12.85 13.05 0.76
N GLY A 281 -13.11 13.05 -0.55
CA GLY A 281 -14.41 13.45 -1.10
C GLY A 281 -15.57 12.57 -0.62
N VAL A 282 -15.39 11.25 -0.61
CA VAL A 282 -16.38 10.30 -0.08
C VAL A 282 -16.64 10.55 1.41
N GLN A 283 -15.59 10.82 2.19
CA GLN A 283 -15.72 11.07 3.62
C GLN A 283 -16.42 12.40 3.93
N ILE A 284 -16.17 13.44 3.13
CA ILE A 284 -16.88 14.72 3.23
C ILE A 284 -18.36 14.52 2.89
N HIS A 285 -18.65 13.79 1.80
CA HIS A 285 -20.02 13.48 1.43
C HIS A 285 -20.75 12.77 2.56
N LEU A 286 -20.15 11.72 3.11
CA LEU A 286 -20.69 10.95 4.22
C LEU A 286 -20.96 11.80 5.46
N TYR A 287 -20.07 12.74 5.78
CA TYR A 287 -20.27 13.68 6.90
C TYR A 287 -21.41 14.67 6.63
N SER A 288 -21.61 15.08 5.38
CA SER A 288 -22.63 16.06 5.01
C SER A 288 -24.04 15.48 4.91
N THR A 289 -24.18 14.27 4.37
CA THR A 289 -25.49 13.64 4.15
C THR A 289 -25.90 12.76 5.31
N GLY A 290 -24.95 12.06 5.95
CA GLY A 290 -25.24 11.11 7.02
C GLY A 290 -26.07 9.90 6.57
N GLU A 291 -26.36 9.78 5.28
CA GLU A 291 -27.14 8.70 4.69
C GLU A 291 -26.22 7.56 4.26
N ASP A 292 -26.64 6.31 4.48
CA ASP A 292 -25.98 5.14 3.93
C ASP A 292 -24.50 4.94 4.29
N THR A 293 -24.20 5.08 5.57
CA THR A 293 -22.82 4.99 6.10
C THR A 293 -22.09 3.73 5.64
N LEU A 294 -22.71 2.55 5.70
CA LEU A 294 -22.04 1.28 5.37
C LEU A 294 -21.76 1.12 3.87
N TRP A 295 -22.60 1.70 3.01
CA TRP A 295 -22.43 1.69 1.57
C TRP A 295 -21.28 2.60 1.12
N TRP A 296 -21.22 3.81 1.66
CA TRP A 296 -20.15 4.76 1.38
C TRP A 296 -18.82 4.37 2.01
N GLN A 297 -18.85 3.78 3.21
CA GLN A 297 -17.65 3.25 3.84
C GLN A 297 -17.05 2.07 3.07
N ALA A 298 -17.87 1.25 2.42
CA ALA A 298 -17.36 0.22 1.53
C ALA A 298 -16.60 0.80 0.33
N LEU A 299 -17.09 1.90 -0.27
CA LEU A 299 -16.34 2.60 -1.31
C LEU A 299 -15.02 3.19 -0.79
N ASN A 300 -15.02 3.75 0.43
CA ASN A 300 -13.81 4.24 1.07
C ASN A 300 -12.79 3.10 1.27
N ALA A 301 -13.24 1.95 1.75
CA ALA A 301 -12.42 0.74 1.92
C ALA A 301 -11.81 0.25 0.59
N GLN A 302 -12.58 0.27 -0.51
CA GLN A 302 -12.08 -0.09 -1.85
C GLN A 302 -10.92 0.82 -2.28
N LEU A 303 -11.11 2.13 -2.15
CA LEU A 303 -10.08 3.11 -2.51
C LEU A 303 -8.84 3.00 -1.61
N ALA A 304 -9.03 2.74 -0.32
CA ALA A 304 -7.94 2.57 0.63
C ALA A 304 -7.11 1.31 0.33
N ALA A 305 -7.77 0.20 -0.01
CA ALA A 305 -7.09 -1.02 -0.44
C ALA A 305 -6.21 -0.80 -1.67
N VAL A 306 -6.74 -0.11 -2.69
CA VAL A 306 -6.00 0.21 -3.91
C VAL A 306 -4.79 1.10 -3.60
N GLU A 307 -4.97 2.16 -2.81
CA GLU A 307 -3.90 3.08 -2.46
C GLU A 307 -2.75 2.43 -1.70
N ILE A 308 -3.06 1.64 -0.66
CA ILE A 308 -2.05 0.95 0.15
C ILE A 308 -1.22 0.02 -0.73
N ASN A 309 -1.89 -0.83 -1.51
CA ASN A 309 -1.20 -1.83 -2.31
C ASN A 309 -0.40 -1.19 -3.46
N ILE A 310 -0.91 -0.15 -4.10
CA ILE A 310 -0.12 0.64 -5.07
C ILE A 310 1.10 1.27 -4.39
N GLY A 311 0.95 1.82 -3.19
CA GLY A 311 2.06 2.38 -2.41
C GLY A 311 3.17 1.36 -2.13
N ILE A 312 2.79 0.14 -1.72
CA ILE A 312 3.74 -0.97 -1.50
C ILE A 312 4.44 -1.36 -2.81
N ILE A 313 3.70 -1.48 -3.91
CA ILE A 313 4.26 -1.80 -5.23
C ILE A 313 5.27 -0.72 -5.65
N VAL A 314 4.88 0.56 -5.56
CA VAL A 314 5.73 1.72 -5.88
C VAL A 314 7.02 1.72 -5.07
N ALA A 315 6.95 1.41 -3.77
CA ALA A 315 8.14 1.29 -2.93
C ALA A 315 9.09 0.18 -3.44
N CYS A 316 8.57 -0.88 -4.06
CA CYS A 316 9.35 -2.00 -4.58
C CYS A 316 9.95 -1.77 -5.98
N VAL A 317 9.31 -0.96 -6.83
CA VAL A 317 9.72 -0.75 -8.25
C VAL A 317 11.22 -0.39 -8.44
N PRO A 318 11.87 0.44 -7.60
CA PRO A 318 13.29 0.78 -7.79
C PRO A 318 14.25 -0.41 -7.75
N THR A 319 13.83 -1.55 -7.23
CA THR A 319 14.64 -2.79 -7.23
C THR A 319 14.50 -3.63 -8.50
N PHE A 320 13.45 -3.42 -9.30
CA PHE A 320 13.19 -4.21 -10.51
C PHE A 320 14.26 -4.06 -11.62
N PRO A 321 14.88 -2.87 -11.84
CA PRO A 321 15.98 -2.76 -12.80
C PRO A 321 17.17 -3.67 -12.49
N GLN A 322 17.45 -3.93 -11.20
CA GLN A 322 18.54 -4.80 -10.77
C GLN A 322 18.21 -6.27 -11.07
N LEU A 323 16.95 -6.68 -10.85
CA LEU A 323 16.45 -7.99 -11.26
C LEU A 323 16.67 -8.21 -12.76
N TRP A 324 16.17 -7.28 -13.58
CA TRP A 324 16.23 -7.39 -15.02
C TRP A 324 17.66 -7.42 -15.58
N ARG A 325 18.61 -6.72 -14.95
CA ARG A 325 20.02 -6.73 -15.38
C ARG A 325 20.69 -8.08 -15.10
N ASN A 326 20.37 -8.69 -13.96
CA ASN A 326 21.07 -9.89 -13.49
C ASN A 326 20.39 -11.21 -13.95
N THR A 327 19.09 -11.20 -14.29
CA THR A 327 18.40 -12.38 -14.83
C THR A 327 18.63 -12.57 -16.33
N LYS A 328 18.82 -11.51 -17.11
CA LYS A 328 19.13 -11.59 -18.54
C LYS A 328 20.26 -12.56 -18.90
N PRO A 329 21.48 -12.44 -18.36
CA PRO A 329 22.56 -13.35 -18.72
C PRO A 329 22.21 -14.80 -18.38
N LEU A 330 21.45 -15.04 -17.31
CA LEU A 330 21.02 -16.38 -16.90
C LEU A 330 19.98 -16.98 -17.85
N VAL A 331 18.98 -16.19 -18.26
CA VAL A 331 17.94 -16.62 -19.20
C VAL A 331 18.50 -16.82 -20.61
N TYR A 332 19.39 -15.93 -21.07
CA TYR A 332 20.09 -16.09 -22.36
C TYR A 332 21.03 -17.31 -22.33
N ALA A 333 21.76 -17.54 -21.23
CA ALA A 333 22.60 -18.73 -21.07
C ALA A 333 21.76 -20.02 -21.07
N MET A 334 20.63 -20.04 -20.36
CA MET A 334 19.72 -21.18 -20.29
C MET A 334 19.06 -21.47 -21.65
N GLY A 335 18.62 -20.44 -22.37
CA GLY A 335 18.11 -20.57 -23.74
C GLY A 335 19.17 -21.10 -24.71
N SER A 336 20.42 -20.63 -24.60
CA SER A 336 21.52 -21.13 -25.44
C SER A 336 21.91 -22.58 -25.17
N ASN A 337 21.71 -23.07 -23.94
CA ASN A 337 21.98 -24.46 -23.55
C ASN A 337 20.85 -25.38 -23.99
N LEU A 338 19.60 -24.91 -23.96
CA LEU A 338 18.45 -25.63 -24.49
C LEU A 338 18.53 -25.76 -26.01
N SER A 339 18.84 -24.68 -26.72
CA SER A 339 19.05 -24.74 -28.18
C SER A 339 20.23 -25.63 -28.58
N ARG A 340 21.33 -25.62 -27.80
CA ARG A 340 22.46 -26.54 -28.02
C ARG A 340 22.12 -28.01 -27.70
N SER A 341 21.27 -28.30 -26.73
CA SER A 341 20.85 -29.68 -26.44
C SER A 341 19.89 -30.22 -27.50
N LEU A 342 19.05 -29.35 -28.09
CA LEU A 342 18.18 -29.70 -29.22
C LEU A 342 18.97 -29.92 -30.51
N LEU A 343 20.00 -29.11 -30.79
CA LEU A 343 20.88 -29.31 -31.95
C LEU A 343 21.81 -30.54 -31.82
N ARG A 344 22.17 -30.95 -30.59
CA ARG A 344 22.98 -32.15 -30.32
C ARG A 344 22.19 -33.47 -30.40
N ARG A 345 20.87 -33.39 -30.59
CA ARG A 345 19.98 -34.56 -30.75
C ARG A 345 19.74 -34.96 -32.22
N SER A 346 20.41 -34.31 -33.17
CA SER A 346 20.46 -34.79 -34.55
C SER A 346 21.32 -36.07 -34.60
N PRO A 347 20.79 -37.22 -35.08
CA PRO A 347 21.55 -38.45 -35.13
C PRO A 347 22.68 -38.35 -36.17
N PRO A 348 23.84 -38.99 -35.94
CA PRO A 348 24.85 -39.14 -36.98
C PRO A 348 24.34 -40.14 -38.02
N GLY A 349 23.61 -39.64 -39.01
CA GLY A 349 23.02 -40.40 -40.11
C GLY A 349 23.79 -40.22 -41.41
N SER A 350 24.46 -41.28 -41.81
CA SER A 350 24.94 -41.59 -43.17
C SER A 350 26.21 -40.90 -43.67
N LYS A 351 27.29 -41.69 -43.61
CA LYS A 351 28.41 -41.64 -44.55
C LYS A 351 27.85 -41.58 -45.99
N ALA A 352 28.17 -40.54 -46.74
CA ALA A 352 28.21 -40.61 -48.19
C ALA A 352 29.67 -40.44 -48.60
N ALA A 353 30.22 -41.51 -49.15
CA ALA A 353 31.52 -41.52 -49.78
C ALA A 353 31.49 -40.56 -50.99
N THR A 354 32.53 -39.75 -51.14
CA THR A 354 32.96 -39.33 -52.47
C THR A 354 34.48 -39.39 -52.50
N SER A 355 34.94 -40.27 -53.37
CA SER A 355 36.30 -40.67 -53.64
C SER A 355 37.17 -39.55 -54.19
N SER A 356 38.49 -39.67 -53.94
CA SER A 356 39.60 -39.22 -54.81
C SER A 356 39.67 -37.70 -55.06
N VAL A 357 40.76 -37.00 -54.75
CA VAL A 357 42.03 -37.12 -55.47
C VAL A 357 43.19 -36.71 -54.55
N ARG A 358 44.21 -37.56 -54.55
CA ARG A 358 45.56 -37.31 -54.06
C ARG A 358 46.30 -36.43 -55.08
N SER A 359 46.88 -35.31 -54.63
CA SER A 359 48.12 -34.81 -55.25
C SER A 359 49.03 -34.26 -54.15
N GLU A 360 50.12 -34.97 -53.91
CA GLU A 360 51.31 -34.44 -53.27
C GLU A 360 51.94 -33.38 -54.18
N ILE A 361 52.21 -32.20 -53.65
CA ILE A 361 53.38 -31.42 -54.02
C ILE A 361 53.94 -30.85 -52.71
N GLY A 362 55.08 -31.39 -52.27
CA GLY A 362 55.83 -30.86 -51.14
C GLY A 362 56.52 -29.56 -51.48
N TYR A 363 56.81 -28.75 -50.47
CA TYR A 363 58.02 -27.94 -50.45
C TYR A 363 58.45 -27.67 -49.01
N ALA A 364 59.76 -27.80 -48.83
CA ALA A 364 60.52 -27.59 -47.61
C ALA A 364 60.42 -26.15 -47.08
N GLY A 365 60.62 -25.99 -45.77
CA GLY A 365 60.74 -24.68 -45.15
C GLY A 365 61.00 -24.75 -43.64
N THR A 366 62.28 -24.85 -43.29
CA THR A 366 62.89 -24.47 -42.00
C THR A 366 62.24 -23.20 -41.41
N THR A 367 62.14 -22.94 -40.09
CA THR A 367 63.28 -22.61 -39.21
C THR A 367 62.81 -22.39 -37.76
N LYS A 368 63.57 -22.96 -36.81
CA LYS A 368 63.94 -22.52 -35.43
C LYS A 368 62.98 -21.70 -34.53
N LEU A 369 62.62 -22.35 -33.40
CA LEU A 369 62.96 -22.00 -32.00
C LEU A 369 63.35 -20.54 -31.67
N ARG A 370 62.63 -19.92 -30.71
CA ARG A 370 63.24 -19.36 -29.48
C ARG A 370 62.22 -19.19 -28.36
N LYS A 371 62.54 -19.83 -27.23
CA LYS A 371 61.93 -19.71 -25.90
C LYS A 371 63.01 -19.09 -25.01
N VAL A 372 62.77 -17.98 -24.31
CA VAL A 372 63.53 -17.58 -23.09
C VAL A 372 62.63 -16.74 -22.16
N PRO A 373 62.76 -16.87 -20.82
CA PRO A 373 61.82 -16.41 -19.80
C PRO A 373 62.40 -15.33 -18.83
N SER A 374 61.68 -15.09 -17.72
CA SER A 374 62.12 -14.53 -16.41
C SER A 374 62.56 -13.04 -16.41
N SER A 375 62.37 -12.20 -15.39
CA SER A 375 62.44 -12.35 -13.91
C SER A 375 61.85 -11.07 -13.23
N VAL A 376 61.07 -11.18 -12.15
CA VAL A 376 61.43 -10.90 -10.72
C VAL A 376 61.85 -9.44 -10.42
N THR A 377 61.17 -8.76 -9.49
CA THR A 377 61.68 -8.31 -8.17
C THR A 377 60.64 -7.44 -7.41
N GLU A 378 60.42 -7.77 -6.13
CA GLU A 378 59.63 -7.08 -5.09
C GLU A 378 60.33 -5.83 -4.52
N GLN A 379 59.53 -4.78 -4.16
CA GLN A 379 59.49 -3.85 -2.97
C GLN A 379 60.80 -3.35 -2.27
N PRO A 380 60.81 -2.33 -1.35
CA PRO A 380 59.72 -1.58 -0.66
C PRO A 380 59.90 -0.03 -0.48
N VAL A 381 58.82 0.61 0.04
CA VAL A 381 58.71 1.74 1.00
C VAL A 381 59.67 2.95 0.92
N LEU A 382 59.10 4.15 0.71
CA LEU A 382 59.42 5.35 1.51
C LEU A 382 58.33 6.44 1.39
N GLN A 383 58.20 7.13 2.51
CA GLN A 383 57.19 8.08 2.96
C GLN A 383 57.44 9.47 2.39
N ASP A 384 56.40 10.20 1.96
CA ASP A 384 56.44 11.66 2.09
C ASP A 384 55.06 12.30 2.27
N HIS A 385 55.05 13.29 3.15
CA HIS A 385 53.94 14.06 3.65
C HIS A 385 53.70 15.29 2.76
N GLY A 386 52.44 15.69 2.60
CA GLY A 386 52.07 17.09 2.37
C GLY A 386 51.83 17.50 0.91
N LEU A 387 50.55 17.61 0.53
CA LEU A 387 50.05 18.71 -0.33
C LEU A 387 48.50 18.71 -0.31
N ILE A 388 47.94 19.20 0.79
CA ILE A 388 46.57 19.72 0.86
C ILE A 388 46.77 21.13 1.37
N ASP A 389 46.83 22.12 0.47
CA ASP A 389 46.66 23.55 0.78
C ASP A 389 46.69 24.40 -0.50
N ASP A 390 45.84 24.05 -1.47
CA ASP A 390 45.54 24.94 -2.59
C ASP A 390 44.10 24.67 -3.05
N ILE A 391 43.14 25.45 -2.52
CA ILE A 391 41.85 25.81 -3.14
C ILE A 391 40.97 26.67 -2.18
N GLU A 392 41.35 26.86 -0.91
CA GLU A 392 40.55 27.65 0.06
C GLU A 392 40.97 29.14 0.22
N LEU A 393 41.42 29.81 -0.84
CA LEU A 393 41.87 31.22 -0.78
C LEU A 393 41.27 32.16 -1.85
N GLN A 394 40.01 31.93 -2.25
CA GLN A 394 39.29 32.83 -3.18
C GLN A 394 37.90 33.30 -2.72
N GLN A 395 37.49 33.12 -1.45
CA GLN A 395 36.18 33.64 -0.97
C GLN A 395 36.22 34.53 0.29
N ALA A 396 37.38 34.99 0.75
CA ALA A 396 37.49 35.82 1.96
C ALA A 396 37.97 37.28 1.72
N LYS A 397 37.81 37.84 0.51
CA LYS A 397 38.09 39.26 0.24
C LYS A 397 37.05 39.89 -0.71
N GLY A 398 35.84 40.06 -0.20
CA GLY A 398 34.80 40.93 -0.78
C GLY A 398 34.23 41.80 0.34
N GLY A 399 35.03 42.76 0.80
CA GLY A 399 34.76 43.60 1.95
C GLY A 399 33.56 44.53 1.77
N LYS A 400 32.86 44.71 2.90
CA LYS A 400 32.12 45.92 3.28
C LYS A 400 32.97 47.17 3.01
N SER A 401 32.40 48.22 2.41
CA SER A 401 32.39 49.56 3.00
C SER A 401 31.56 50.58 2.19
N ALA A 402 30.87 51.43 2.94
CA ALA A 402 30.65 52.87 2.72
C ALA A 402 29.26 53.37 2.23
N VAL A 403 28.69 54.19 3.14
CA VAL A 403 27.65 55.24 3.05
C VAL A 403 26.19 54.82 3.05
#